data_AF-A0A4Q3CW63-F1
#
_entry.id   AF-A0A4Q3CW63-F1
#
_cell.length_a   1.000
_cell.length_b   1.000
_cell.length_c   1.000
_cell.angle_alpha   90.00
_cell.angle_beta   90.00
_cell.angle_gamma   90.00
#
_symmetry.space_group_name_H-M   'P 1'
#
loop_
_entity.id
_entity.type
_entity.pdbx_description
1 polymer ?
#
loop_
_entity_poly.entity_id
_entity_poly.type
_entity_poly.pdbx_seq_one_letter_code
_entity_poly.pdbx_strand_id
1 'polypeptide(L)'
;MGRRRAWLQGRSRSGGSSRNPADGRASRSRRSTIWLAMRGAACQSDLTGRRQGEMTMRFAVIAAGLLLTGCASSPAFTPRLAEPRLAVVDVADLTEAQRDMLASRSGLNIYRTLANHVDLYNRWSPLGQFLLNGSSISARHREMAMLRMGWLCQSPYEWSQHARIAKASAGMTEAEIRAIAADPTSSLWSDTDRAVLKMADELRYDAMISDATWAELRKTYSDQQIMELFYTSAQYQLVSMALNTLGIQIEPEAVDFMPKDLPLPRTATRPTGPRLTTPRVAPILEAAWTPAQRAMITPQLRPDGEALN
;
A
#
# COMPACT_ATOMS: atom_id res chain seq x y z
N MET A 1 -39.81 -20.53 8.47
CA MET A 1 -40.71 -19.42 8.84
C MET A 1 -39.86 -18.34 9.48
N GLY A 2 -39.38 -17.34 8.73
CA GLY A 2 -40.07 -16.07 8.51
C GLY A 2 -39.97 -15.21 9.79
N ARG A 3 -39.26 -14.08 9.82
CA ARG A 3 -39.68 -12.83 9.17
C ARG A 3 -38.53 -11.82 9.07
N ARG A 4 -38.43 -11.23 7.88
CA ARG A 4 -37.76 -9.95 7.56
C ARG A 4 -38.66 -8.78 7.98
N ARG A 5 -38.06 -7.64 8.36
CA ARG A 5 -38.59 -6.26 8.20
C ARG A 5 -37.35 -5.35 8.10
N ALA A 6 -36.92 -4.79 6.96
CA ALA A 6 -37.55 -3.85 6.04
C ALA A 6 -38.02 -2.54 6.72
N TRP A 7 -37.18 -1.50 6.63
CA TRP A 7 -37.54 -0.11 6.85
C TRP A 7 -37.16 0.69 5.60
N LEU A 8 -38.16 1.21 4.90
CA LEU A 8 -38.03 2.22 3.85
C LEU A 8 -39.30 3.08 3.83
N GLN A 9 -39.09 4.38 3.54
CA GLN A 9 -40.05 5.46 3.23
C GLN A 9 -40.81 6.04 4.43
N GLY A 10 -40.90 7.34 4.67
CA GLY A 10 -40.59 8.55 3.87
C GLY A 10 -41.74 9.55 4.07
N ARG A 11 -41.45 10.86 4.18
CA ARG A 11 -42.28 11.96 3.62
C ARG A 11 -41.72 13.35 3.91
N SER A 12 -41.84 14.16 2.87
CA SER A 12 -41.52 15.57 2.69
C SER A 12 -42.69 16.50 3.02
N ARG A 13 -42.38 17.79 3.20
CA ARG A 13 -43.14 19.02 2.79
C ARG A 13 -42.41 20.25 3.40
N SER A 14 -41.74 21.10 2.63
CA SER A 14 -42.20 22.22 1.77
C SER A 14 -42.68 23.47 2.53
N GLY A 15 -41.99 24.59 2.32
CA GLY A 15 -42.45 25.95 2.65
C GLY A 15 -41.45 26.97 2.14
N GLY A 16 -41.78 27.71 1.07
CA GLY A 16 -40.88 28.68 0.44
C GLY A 16 -41.09 30.12 0.90
N SER A 17 -40.23 31.04 0.44
CA SER A 17 -40.66 32.38 0.02
C SER A 17 -39.59 33.05 -0.84
N SER A 18 -40.07 33.80 -1.82
CA SER A 18 -39.35 34.56 -2.84
C SER A 18 -38.82 35.91 -2.31
N ARG A 19 -37.75 36.43 -2.94
CA ARG A 19 -37.57 37.84 -3.35
C ARG A 19 -36.22 38.05 -4.06
N ASN A 20 -36.28 38.73 -5.20
CA ASN A 20 -35.22 39.46 -5.91
C ASN A 20 -35.87 40.82 -6.28
N PRO A 21 -35.18 41.98 -6.48
CA PRO A 21 -34.06 42.11 -7.42
C PRO A 21 -32.96 43.17 -7.11
N ALA A 22 -31.90 43.08 -7.94
CA ALA A 22 -31.09 44.14 -8.58
C ALA A 22 -30.21 45.13 -7.77
N ASP A 23 -28.89 45.03 -8.02
CA ASP A 23 -27.93 46.08 -8.46
C ASP A 23 -26.54 45.66 -7.97
N GLY A 24 -25.43 45.67 -8.70
CA GLY A 24 -25.06 46.16 -10.00
C GLY A 24 -23.52 46.13 -10.07
N ARG A 25 -23.01 46.35 -11.29
CA ARG A 25 -21.64 46.79 -11.61
C ARG A 25 -20.57 45.70 -11.86
N ALA A 26 -19.98 45.88 -13.03
CA ALA A 26 -19.01 45.05 -13.71
C ALA A 26 -17.56 45.28 -13.22
N SER A 27 -16.71 44.27 -13.40
CA SER A 27 -15.30 44.50 -13.71
C SER A 27 -14.74 43.38 -14.60
N ARG A 28 -14.46 43.73 -15.85
CA ARG A 28 -13.63 42.97 -16.79
C ARG A 28 -12.16 43.12 -16.42
N SER A 29 -11.38 42.05 -16.51
CA SER A 29 -9.92 42.11 -16.73
C SER A 29 -9.47 40.72 -17.20
N ARG A 30 -9.46 40.50 -18.52
CA ARG A 30 -8.28 40.50 -19.43
C ARG A 30 -7.43 39.23 -19.33
N ARG A 31 -7.67 38.34 -20.31
CA ARG A 31 -6.71 37.33 -20.78
C ARG A 31 -5.49 38.03 -21.38
N SER A 32 -4.32 37.45 -21.23
CA SER A 32 -3.15 37.75 -22.06
C SER A 32 -2.42 36.45 -22.39
N THR A 33 -2.48 36.10 -23.66
CA THR A 33 -1.61 35.17 -24.37
C THR A 33 -0.52 36.02 -25.02
N ILE A 34 0.71 35.49 -25.18
CA ILE A 34 1.59 35.58 -26.39
C ILE A 34 3.11 35.66 -26.08
N TRP A 35 3.83 34.62 -26.55
CA TRP A 35 5.18 34.52 -27.18
C TRP A 35 6.46 35.00 -26.46
N LEU A 36 7.53 34.17 -26.48
CA LEU A 36 8.59 34.20 -27.51
C LEU A 36 9.61 33.05 -27.33
N ALA A 37 10.02 32.46 -28.46
CA ALA A 37 11.09 31.49 -28.60
C ALA A 37 12.47 32.17 -28.70
N MET A 38 13.54 31.48 -28.30
CA MET A 38 14.88 31.74 -28.84
C MET A 38 15.65 30.42 -29.08
N ARG A 39 16.06 30.25 -30.33
CA ARG A 39 17.10 29.31 -30.80
C ARG A 39 18.44 30.04 -30.86
N GLY A 40 19.51 29.32 -30.55
CA GLY A 40 20.71 29.22 -31.39
C GLY A 40 21.84 30.22 -31.16
N ALA A 41 23.05 29.69 -30.88
CA ALA A 41 24.24 29.95 -31.68
C ALA A 41 25.36 28.97 -31.29
N ALA A 42 25.87 28.25 -32.29
CA ALA A 42 27.14 27.53 -32.23
C ALA A 42 28.26 28.49 -32.64
N CYS A 43 29.46 28.32 -32.08
CA CYS A 43 30.69 28.92 -32.60
C CYS A 43 31.82 27.88 -32.49
N GLN A 44 32.34 27.48 -33.65
CA GLN A 44 33.59 26.74 -33.80
C GLN A 44 34.77 27.72 -33.74
N SER A 45 35.89 27.27 -33.19
CA SER A 45 37.21 27.63 -33.69
C SER A 45 38.15 26.46 -33.46
N ASP A 46 39.18 26.43 -34.28
CA ASP A 46 39.85 25.27 -34.81
C ASP A 46 41.36 25.41 -34.55
N LEU A 47 42.11 24.33 -34.81
CA LEU A 47 43.56 24.27 -35.11
C LEU A 47 44.63 24.05 -33.99
N THR A 48 45.13 22.81 -33.98
CA THR A 48 46.54 22.34 -34.18
C THR A 48 47.68 22.64 -33.18
N GLY A 49 48.43 21.57 -32.81
CA GLY A 49 49.91 21.58 -32.92
C GLY A 49 50.77 21.05 -31.76
N ARG A 50 51.21 19.78 -31.85
CA ARG A 50 52.44 19.10 -31.37
C ARG A 50 53.38 19.78 -30.32
N ARG A 51 53.86 18.98 -29.33
CA ARG A 51 55.20 18.33 -29.32
C ARG A 51 55.50 17.57 -28.00
N GLN A 52 56.21 16.45 -28.15
CA GLN A 52 56.88 15.67 -27.10
C GLN A 52 58.12 16.41 -26.55
N GLY A 53 58.44 16.16 -25.28
CA GLY A 53 59.70 16.53 -24.63
C GLY A 53 59.81 15.88 -23.24
N GLU A 54 60.86 15.09 -23.06
CA GLU A 54 61.14 14.24 -21.89
C GLU A 54 61.75 14.99 -20.69
N MET A 55 61.40 14.49 -19.50
CA MET A 55 62.24 14.23 -18.32
C MET A 55 62.96 15.38 -17.59
N THR A 56 62.45 15.75 -16.41
CA THR A 56 63.27 15.76 -15.18
C THR A 56 62.44 15.66 -13.91
N MET A 57 62.86 14.72 -13.06
CA MET A 57 62.29 14.28 -11.79
C MET A 57 62.47 15.36 -10.70
N ARG A 58 61.40 15.76 -10.02
CA ARG A 58 61.45 16.42 -8.72
C ARG A 58 60.43 15.77 -7.78
N PHE A 59 60.94 15.05 -6.80
CA PHE A 59 60.17 14.48 -5.69
C PHE A 59 59.59 15.63 -4.85
N ALA A 60 58.27 15.76 -4.86
CA ALA A 60 57.52 16.47 -3.82
C ALA A 60 56.54 15.46 -3.21
N VAL A 61 56.84 15.01 -2.00
CA VAL A 61 55.94 14.20 -1.18
C VAL A 61 54.77 15.11 -0.77
N ILE A 62 53.66 15.03 -1.50
CA ILE A 62 52.37 15.56 -1.04
C ILE A 62 51.56 14.38 -0.53
N ALA A 63 51.66 14.15 0.77
CA ALA A 63 50.67 13.36 1.50
C ALA A 63 49.46 14.27 1.74
N ALA A 64 48.38 14.08 0.97
CA ALA A 64 47.11 14.73 1.24
C ALA A 64 45.93 13.89 0.73
N GLY A 65 45.26 13.24 1.69
CA GLY A 65 43.83 12.94 1.64
C GLY A 65 43.38 11.86 0.65
N LEU A 66 43.58 10.58 1.01
CA LEU A 66 42.56 9.60 0.66
C LEU A 66 41.28 10.01 1.42
N LEU A 67 40.39 10.75 0.75
CA LEU A 67 39.00 10.83 1.19
C LEU A 67 38.48 9.39 1.11
N LEU A 68 38.38 8.77 2.29
CA LEU A 68 37.66 7.52 2.49
C LEU A 68 36.32 7.67 1.77
N THR A 69 36.21 6.89 0.69
CA THR A 69 34.99 6.39 0.10
C THR A 69 33.85 6.49 1.10
N GLY A 70 32.88 7.37 0.81
CA GLY A 70 31.62 7.36 1.53
C GLY A 70 31.11 5.93 1.53
N CYS A 71 31.05 5.32 2.71
CA CYS A 71 30.34 4.08 2.89
C CYS A 71 28.89 4.39 2.50
N ALA A 72 28.53 4.12 1.25
CA ALA A 72 27.15 4.01 0.87
C ALA A 72 26.61 2.91 1.77
N SER A 73 25.92 3.30 2.84
CA SER A 73 25.23 2.39 3.72
C SER A 73 24.40 1.50 2.81
N SER A 74 24.71 0.20 2.76
CA SER A 74 23.83 -0.76 2.10
C SER A 74 22.41 -0.45 2.54
N PRO A 75 21.42 -0.42 1.63
CA PRO A 75 20.05 -0.20 2.02
C PRO A 75 19.60 -1.44 2.79
N ALA A 76 19.86 -1.41 4.10
CA ALA A 76 19.44 -2.38 5.06
C ALA A 76 18.15 -1.90 5.68
N PHE A 77 17.33 -2.83 6.15
CA PHE A 77 16.16 -2.48 6.94
C PHE A 77 16.58 -1.72 8.20
N THR A 78 15.82 -0.69 8.55
CA THR A 78 15.95 -0.04 9.86
C THR A 78 15.76 -1.09 10.96
N PRO A 79 16.57 -1.08 12.03
CA PRO A 79 16.37 -1.96 13.17
C PRO A 79 14.95 -1.83 13.74
N ARG A 80 14.37 -2.97 14.12
CA ARG A 80 13.05 -2.98 14.77
C ARG A 80 13.11 -2.30 16.14
N LEU A 81 12.05 -1.58 16.48
CA LEU A 81 11.88 -0.97 17.79
C LEU A 81 11.58 -2.04 18.86
N ALA A 82 12.34 -2.01 19.95
CA ALA A 82 12.15 -2.88 21.10
C ALA A 82 10.99 -2.42 22.01
N GLU A 83 10.61 -1.14 21.92
CA GLU A 83 9.54 -0.54 22.71
C GLU A 83 8.55 0.17 21.80
N PRO A 84 7.27 0.29 22.20
CA PRO A 84 6.28 1.00 21.42
C PRO A 84 6.55 2.51 21.39
N ARG A 85 6.36 3.14 20.22
CA ARG A 85 6.46 4.62 20.10
C ARG A 85 5.28 5.32 20.75
N LEU A 86 4.11 4.70 20.68
CA LEU A 86 2.89 5.15 21.34
C LEU A 86 2.51 4.12 22.38
N ALA A 87 2.31 4.55 23.63
CA ALA A 87 1.72 3.68 24.62
C ALA A 87 0.36 3.17 24.13
N VAL A 88 0.09 1.89 24.37
CA VAL A 88 -1.26 1.34 24.21
C VAL A 88 -2.20 2.08 25.16
N VAL A 89 -3.46 2.26 24.76
CA VAL A 89 -4.44 2.89 25.65
C VAL A 89 -4.57 2.10 26.96
N ASP A 90 -4.71 2.84 28.07
CA ASP A 90 -5.02 2.26 29.37
C ASP A 90 -6.48 1.79 29.36
N VAL A 91 -6.68 0.49 29.53
CA VAL A 91 -8.01 -0.11 29.54
C VAL A 91 -8.83 0.30 30.76
N ALA A 92 -8.18 0.79 31.82
CA ALA A 92 -8.83 1.34 33.00
C ALA A 92 -9.38 2.76 32.78
N ASP A 93 -8.85 3.50 31.79
CA ASP A 93 -9.19 4.91 31.53
C ASP A 93 -9.40 5.17 30.03
N LEU A 94 -10.46 4.58 29.48
CA LEU A 94 -10.84 4.76 28.09
C LEU A 94 -11.83 5.91 27.92
N THR A 95 -11.73 6.66 26.83
CA THR A 95 -12.84 7.50 26.36
C THR A 95 -14.02 6.62 25.89
N GLU A 96 -15.22 7.20 25.77
CA GLU A 96 -16.40 6.49 25.24
C GLU A 96 -16.13 5.93 23.83
N ALA A 97 -15.59 6.75 22.93
CA ALA A 97 -15.25 6.34 21.58
C ALA A 97 -14.24 5.18 21.53
N GLN A 98 -13.26 5.15 22.45
CA GLN A 98 -12.30 4.07 22.56
C GLN A 98 -12.93 2.79 23.10
N ARG A 99 -13.79 2.89 24.12
CA ARG A 99 -14.56 1.73 24.62
C ARG A 99 -15.40 1.12 23.51
N ASP A 100 -16.13 1.93 22.76
CA ASP A 100 -16.99 1.48 21.67
C ASP A 100 -16.19 0.78 20.58
N MET A 101 -15.06 1.37 20.17
CA MET A 101 -14.14 0.78 19.20
C MET A 101 -13.61 -0.58 19.66
N LEU A 102 -13.24 -0.72 20.93
CA LEU A 102 -12.59 -1.92 21.47
C LEU A 102 -13.58 -3.02 21.87
N ALA A 103 -14.85 -2.70 22.13
CA ALA A 103 -15.86 -3.66 22.62
C ALA A 103 -16.07 -4.89 21.71
N SER A 104 -15.80 -4.76 20.40
CA SER A 104 -15.95 -5.83 19.40
C SER A 104 -14.62 -6.45 18.96
N ARG A 105 -13.51 -6.17 19.67
CA ARG A 105 -12.15 -6.52 19.25
C ARG A 105 -11.48 -7.42 20.29
N SER A 106 -10.55 -8.25 19.82
CA SER A 106 -9.65 -8.97 20.72
C SER A 106 -8.72 -7.99 21.44
N GLY A 107 -8.19 -8.38 22.60
CA GLY A 107 -7.29 -7.57 23.41
C GLY A 107 -5.88 -7.37 22.82
N LEU A 108 -5.70 -7.51 21.51
CA LEU A 108 -4.40 -7.42 20.84
C LEU A 108 -3.83 -6.00 20.87
N ASN A 109 -2.50 -5.91 20.90
CA ASN A 109 -1.79 -4.63 21.01
C ASN A 109 -2.06 -3.71 19.81
N ILE A 110 -2.31 -4.25 18.62
CA ILE A 110 -2.70 -3.46 17.44
C ILE A 110 -3.95 -2.61 17.71
N TYR A 111 -5.02 -3.20 18.23
CA TYR A 111 -6.27 -2.48 18.46
C TYR A 111 -6.13 -1.43 19.56
N ARG A 112 -5.45 -1.80 20.65
CA ARG A 112 -5.17 -0.88 21.77
C ARG A 112 -4.27 0.29 21.36
N THR A 113 -3.35 0.08 20.42
CA THR A 113 -2.51 1.17 19.88
C THR A 113 -3.33 2.07 18.96
N LEU A 114 -4.11 1.49 18.04
CA LEU A 114 -4.91 2.25 17.08
C LEU A 114 -6.09 3.00 17.72
N ALA A 115 -6.51 2.60 18.93
CA ALA A 115 -7.48 3.34 19.74
C ALA A 115 -7.01 4.76 20.13
N ASN A 116 -5.72 5.09 19.96
CA ASN A 116 -5.25 6.48 20.04
C ASN A 116 -5.83 7.37 18.92
N HIS A 117 -6.40 6.80 17.84
CA HIS A 117 -7.06 7.55 16.77
C HIS A 117 -8.32 6.83 16.23
N VAL A 118 -9.40 6.86 17.01
CA VAL A 118 -10.65 6.14 16.72
C VAL A 118 -11.26 6.49 15.35
N ASP A 119 -11.31 7.77 14.96
CA ASP A 119 -11.93 8.18 13.67
C ASP A 119 -11.19 7.57 12.46
N LEU A 120 -9.85 7.62 12.45
CA LEU A 120 -9.03 7.00 11.40
C LEU A 120 -9.27 5.49 11.35
N TYR A 121 -9.26 4.82 12.51
CA TYR A 121 -9.49 3.38 12.58
C TYR A 121 -10.88 2.99 12.04
N ASN A 122 -11.93 3.73 12.40
CA ASN A 122 -13.29 3.44 11.95
C ASN A 122 -13.48 3.62 10.44
N ARG A 123 -12.69 4.49 9.81
CA ARG A 123 -12.71 4.70 8.35
C ARG A 123 -11.87 3.68 7.59
N TRP A 124 -10.76 3.24 8.18
CA TRP A 124 -9.83 2.29 7.56
C TRP A 124 -10.25 0.82 7.76
N SER A 125 -10.68 0.45 8.97
CA SER A 125 -10.96 -0.94 9.34
C SER A 125 -12.03 -1.66 8.50
N PRO A 126 -13.06 -1.02 7.91
CA PRO A 126 -14.01 -1.72 7.05
C PRO A 126 -13.36 -2.42 5.86
N LEU A 127 -12.32 -1.82 5.26
CA LEU A 127 -11.55 -2.47 4.19
C LEU A 127 -10.82 -3.71 4.71
N GLY A 128 -10.14 -3.60 5.85
CA GLY A 128 -9.46 -4.72 6.49
C GLY A 128 -10.41 -5.87 6.83
N GLN A 129 -11.59 -5.56 7.39
CA GLN A 129 -12.62 -6.55 7.71
C GLN A 129 -13.14 -7.27 6.48
N PHE A 130 -13.37 -6.54 5.37
CA PHE A 130 -13.77 -7.15 4.11
C PHE A 130 -12.68 -8.09 3.59
N LEU A 131 -11.43 -7.65 3.49
CA LEU A 131 -10.34 -8.46 2.95
C LEU A 131 -10.05 -9.71 3.81
N LEU A 132 -10.15 -9.60 5.14
CA LEU A 132 -9.94 -10.73 6.06
C LEU A 132 -11.09 -11.75 6.06
N ASN A 133 -12.33 -11.26 6.16
CA ASN A 133 -13.49 -12.10 6.51
C ASN A 133 -14.59 -12.11 5.45
N GLY A 134 -14.69 -11.08 4.62
CA GLY A 134 -15.70 -10.94 3.57
C GLY A 134 -15.24 -11.30 2.16
N SER A 135 -13.93 -11.51 1.97
CA SER A 135 -13.32 -11.82 0.69
C SER A 135 -13.73 -13.20 0.17
N SER A 136 -13.93 -13.28 -1.14
CA SER A 136 -14.23 -14.51 -1.88
C SER A 136 -13.00 -15.35 -2.24
N ILE A 137 -11.81 -14.92 -1.83
CA ILE A 137 -10.55 -15.67 -1.94
C ILE A 137 -10.50 -16.79 -0.90
N SER A 138 -9.75 -17.86 -1.16
CA SER A 138 -9.56 -18.91 -0.15
C SER A 138 -8.75 -18.38 1.04
N ALA A 139 -9.05 -18.86 2.25
CA ALA A 139 -8.28 -18.48 3.44
C ALA A 139 -6.78 -18.74 3.24
N ARG A 140 -6.42 -19.86 2.62
CA ARG A 140 -5.02 -20.20 2.28
C ARG A 140 -4.33 -19.12 1.46
N HIS A 141 -4.89 -18.72 0.31
CA HIS A 141 -4.22 -17.74 -0.54
C HIS A 141 -4.23 -16.32 0.04
N ARG A 142 -5.23 -15.97 0.85
CA ARG A 142 -5.20 -14.72 1.63
C ARG A 142 -4.02 -14.71 2.59
N GLU A 143 -3.91 -15.75 3.42
CA GLU A 143 -2.84 -15.84 4.42
C GLU A 143 -1.46 -15.94 3.78
N MET A 144 -1.32 -16.61 2.63
CA MET A 144 -0.07 -16.62 1.87
C MET A 144 0.35 -15.22 1.40
N ALA A 145 -0.58 -14.43 0.87
CA ALA A 145 -0.32 -13.05 0.47
C ALA A 145 0.09 -12.16 1.66
N MET A 146 -0.61 -12.31 2.79
CA MET A 146 -0.37 -11.56 4.03
C MET A 146 1.00 -11.92 4.64
N LEU A 147 1.29 -13.21 4.82
CA LEU A 147 2.56 -13.69 5.35
C LEU A 147 3.74 -13.30 4.45
N ARG A 148 3.58 -13.44 3.12
CA ARG A 148 4.65 -13.04 2.19
C ARG A 148 4.91 -11.53 2.28
N MET A 149 3.86 -10.71 2.30
CA MET A 149 4.03 -9.27 2.44
C MET A 149 4.61 -8.87 3.80
N GLY A 150 4.21 -9.52 4.90
CA GLY A 150 4.77 -9.33 6.24
C GLY A 150 6.27 -9.64 6.28
N TRP A 151 6.71 -10.72 5.62
CA TRP A 151 8.13 -11.01 5.41
C TRP A 151 8.83 -9.93 4.59
N LEU A 152 8.28 -9.55 3.44
CA LEU A 152 8.86 -8.53 2.56
C LEU A 152 8.95 -7.13 3.17
N CYS A 153 8.09 -6.83 4.15
CA CYS A 153 8.11 -5.60 4.91
C CYS A 153 8.93 -5.70 6.21
N GLN A 154 9.44 -6.89 6.52
CA GLN A 154 10.09 -7.20 7.79
C GLN A 154 9.24 -6.74 8.97
N SER A 155 7.98 -7.18 9.00
CA SER A 155 7.04 -6.92 10.09
C SER A 155 6.80 -8.19 10.90
N PRO A 156 7.50 -8.39 12.03
CA PRO A 156 7.34 -9.62 12.80
C PRO A 156 5.99 -9.71 13.53
N TYR A 157 5.35 -8.57 13.83
CA TYR A 157 4.00 -8.58 14.40
C TYR A 157 3.00 -9.13 13.38
N GLU A 158 3.06 -8.65 12.14
CA GLU A 158 2.24 -9.14 11.04
C GLU A 158 2.44 -10.64 10.84
N TRP A 159 3.70 -11.06 10.73
CA TRP A 159 4.05 -12.47 10.58
C TRP A 159 3.50 -13.33 11.72
N SER A 160 3.65 -12.88 12.97
CA SER A 160 3.21 -13.63 14.14
C SER A 160 1.71 -13.86 14.14
N GLN A 161 0.93 -12.80 13.91
CA GLN A 161 -0.53 -12.90 13.88
C GLN A 161 -1.00 -13.77 12.71
N HIS A 162 -0.42 -13.59 11.53
CA HIS A 162 -0.86 -14.31 10.33
C HIS A 162 -0.34 -15.74 10.24
N ALA A 163 0.77 -16.08 10.89
CA ALA A 163 1.19 -17.48 11.00
C ALA A 163 0.21 -18.27 11.87
N ARG A 164 -0.23 -17.68 12.98
CA ARG A 164 -1.28 -18.25 13.85
C ARG A 164 -2.60 -18.42 13.11
N ILE A 165 -3.02 -17.40 12.36
CA ILE A 165 -4.27 -17.44 11.58
C ILE A 165 -4.16 -18.46 10.44
N ALA A 166 -3.06 -18.51 9.70
CA ALA A 166 -2.81 -19.48 8.63
C ALA A 166 -2.96 -20.93 9.09
N LYS A 167 -2.45 -21.26 10.29
CA LYS A 167 -2.64 -22.57 10.91
C LYS A 167 -4.11 -22.83 11.21
N ALA A 168 -4.77 -21.88 11.87
CA ALA A 168 -6.14 -22.04 12.36
C ALA A 168 -7.19 -22.06 11.24
N SER A 169 -7.09 -21.19 10.24
CA SER A 169 -8.11 -21.02 9.19
C SER A 169 -7.81 -21.75 7.89
N ALA A 170 -6.55 -22.07 7.61
CA ALA A 170 -6.12 -22.70 6.37
C ALA A 170 -5.36 -24.03 6.56
N GLY A 171 -5.12 -24.46 7.81
CA GLY A 171 -4.44 -25.72 8.11
C GLY A 171 -2.99 -25.75 7.65
N MET A 172 -2.35 -24.59 7.45
CA MET A 172 -0.98 -24.53 6.95
C MET A 172 0.00 -25.08 8.00
N THR A 173 0.95 -25.89 7.55
CA THR A 173 2.00 -26.45 8.40
C THR A 173 3.10 -25.42 8.70
N GLU A 174 3.89 -25.65 9.76
CA GLU A 174 5.09 -24.86 10.03
C GLU A 174 6.05 -24.81 8.84
N ALA A 175 6.20 -25.94 8.15
CA ALA A 175 7.08 -26.07 7.00
C ALA A 175 6.60 -25.19 5.84
N GLU A 176 5.30 -25.17 5.55
CA GLU A 176 4.71 -24.28 4.55
C GLU A 176 4.86 -22.80 4.94
N ILE A 177 4.55 -22.45 6.19
CA ILE A 177 4.67 -21.06 6.67
C ILE A 177 6.12 -20.58 6.57
N ARG A 178 7.10 -21.40 6.97
CA ARG A 178 8.52 -21.07 6.80
C ARG A 178 8.91 -20.97 5.32
N ALA A 179 8.39 -21.85 4.47
CA ALA A 179 8.68 -21.86 3.04
C ALA A 179 8.15 -20.59 2.32
N ILE A 180 7.08 -19.95 2.82
CA ILE A 180 6.62 -18.65 2.30
C ILE A 180 7.73 -17.58 2.37
N ALA A 181 8.53 -17.59 3.44
CA ALA A 181 9.69 -16.68 3.55
C ALA A 181 10.89 -17.18 2.73
N ALA A 182 11.21 -18.48 2.84
CA ALA A 182 12.47 -19.05 2.37
C ALA A 182 12.51 -19.34 0.85
N ASP A 183 11.44 -19.91 0.30
CA ASP A 183 11.43 -20.45 -1.07
C ASP A 183 10.02 -20.29 -1.69
N PRO A 184 9.66 -19.07 -2.14
CA PRO A 184 8.38 -18.82 -2.80
C PRO A 184 8.25 -19.52 -4.16
N THR A 185 9.34 -20.09 -4.69
CA THR A 185 9.41 -20.80 -5.97
C THR A 185 9.40 -22.32 -5.82
N SER A 186 9.31 -22.83 -4.58
CA SER A 186 9.39 -24.25 -4.28
C SER A 186 8.42 -25.11 -5.09
N SER A 187 8.82 -26.35 -5.36
CA SER A 187 7.95 -27.38 -5.94
C SER A 187 6.85 -27.84 -4.95
N LEU A 188 6.94 -27.45 -3.68
CA LEU A 188 5.88 -27.67 -2.68
C LEU A 188 4.56 -26.94 -3.04
N TRP A 189 4.66 -25.88 -3.83
CA TRP A 189 3.54 -25.02 -4.17
C TRP A 189 2.82 -25.50 -5.43
N SER A 190 1.50 -25.30 -5.49
CA SER A 190 0.78 -25.33 -6.77
C SER A 190 1.16 -24.13 -7.65
N ASP A 191 0.74 -24.14 -8.91
CA ASP A 191 0.95 -22.98 -9.80
C ASP A 191 0.24 -21.72 -9.26
N THR A 192 -0.97 -21.87 -8.73
CA THR A 192 -1.73 -20.76 -8.13
C THR A 192 -1.07 -20.26 -6.85
N ASP A 193 -0.57 -21.16 -5.98
CA ASP A 193 0.18 -20.78 -4.77
C ASP A 193 1.42 -19.94 -5.15
N ARG A 194 2.21 -20.40 -6.13
CA ARG A 194 3.38 -19.65 -6.65
C ARG A 194 2.97 -18.29 -7.22
N ALA A 195 1.86 -18.22 -7.95
CA ALA A 195 1.36 -16.98 -8.51
C ALA A 195 0.98 -15.96 -7.43
N VAL A 196 0.37 -16.40 -6.33
CA VAL A 196 0.04 -15.53 -5.18
C VAL A 196 1.30 -15.02 -4.47
N LEU A 197 2.30 -15.87 -4.25
CA LEU A 197 3.57 -15.45 -3.65
C LEU A 197 4.34 -14.47 -4.56
N LYS A 198 4.41 -14.79 -5.86
CA LYS A 198 5.02 -13.92 -6.88
C LYS A 198 4.29 -12.58 -7.01
N MET A 199 2.97 -12.58 -6.89
CA MET A 199 2.16 -11.36 -6.87
C MET A 199 2.58 -10.44 -5.73
N ALA A 200 2.74 -10.95 -4.50
CA ALA A 200 3.19 -10.16 -3.36
C ALA A 200 4.62 -9.60 -3.57
N ASP A 201 5.53 -10.40 -4.15
CA ASP A 201 6.87 -9.95 -4.53
C ASP A 201 6.82 -8.80 -5.55
N GLU A 202 6.07 -8.97 -6.64
CA GLU A 202 5.93 -7.96 -7.69
C GLU A 202 5.30 -6.66 -7.18
N LEU A 203 4.28 -6.76 -6.33
CA LEU A 203 3.68 -5.58 -5.69
C LEU A 203 4.68 -4.86 -4.77
N ARG A 204 5.53 -5.60 -4.05
CA ARG A 204 6.56 -4.98 -3.19
C ARG A 204 7.64 -4.26 -3.99
N TYR A 205 8.13 -4.89 -5.06
CA TYR A 205 9.35 -4.46 -5.75
C TYR A 205 9.11 -3.64 -7.02
N ASP A 206 8.00 -3.87 -7.73
CA ASP A 206 7.67 -3.17 -8.98
C ASP A 206 6.40 -2.30 -8.86
N ALA A 207 5.65 -2.42 -7.75
CA ALA A 207 4.36 -1.78 -7.53
C ALA A 207 3.30 -2.12 -8.61
N MET A 208 3.50 -3.22 -9.33
CA MET A 208 2.62 -3.72 -10.38
C MET A 208 2.88 -5.21 -10.56
N ILE A 209 1.81 -6.00 -10.77
CA ILE A 209 1.96 -7.42 -11.12
C ILE A 209 2.14 -7.57 -12.63
N SER A 210 2.96 -8.51 -13.07
CA SER A 210 3.23 -8.73 -14.49
C SER A 210 2.05 -9.39 -15.21
N ASP A 211 2.03 -9.33 -16.55
CA ASP A 211 1.01 -10.01 -17.34
C ASP A 211 1.05 -11.53 -17.15
N ALA A 212 2.24 -12.10 -16.94
CA ALA A 212 2.39 -13.51 -16.61
C ALA A 212 1.73 -13.88 -15.27
N THR A 213 1.96 -13.09 -14.21
CA THR A 213 1.29 -13.31 -12.92
C THR A 213 -0.22 -13.13 -13.04
N TRP A 214 -0.67 -12.09 -13.75
CA TRP A 214 -2.09 -11.86 -14.00
C TRP A 214 -2.75 -13.04 -14.72
N ALA A 215 -2.13 -13.52 -15.81
CA ALA A 215 -2.64 -14.63 -16.60
C ALA A 215 -2.68 -15.93 -15.79
N GLU A 216 -1.67 -16.19 -14.96
CA GLU A 216 -1.64 -17.36 -14.07
C GLU A 216 -2.78 -17.33 -13.05
N LEU A 217 -2.95 -16.19 -12.35
CA LEU A 217 -4.04 -16.02 -11.39
C LEU A 217 -5.42 -16.18 -12.05
N ARG A 218 -5.59 -15.71 -13.29
CA ARG A 218 -6.86 -15.85 -14.05
C ARG A 218 -7.25 -17.28 -14.39
N LYS A 219 -6.35 -18.26 -14.27
CA LYS A 219 -6.71 -19.67 -14.42
C LYS A 219 -7.60 -20.16 -13.27
N THR A 220 -7.51 -19.53 -12.10
CA THR A 220 -8.28 -19.88 -10.90
C THR A 220 -9.29 -18.82 -10.50
N TYR A 221 -8.95 -17.54 -10.69
CA TYR A 221 -9.68 -16.41 -10.15
C TYR A 221 -10.32 -15.52 -11.20
N SER A 222 -11.51 -15.00 -10.88
CA SER A 222 -12.12 -13.91 -11.65
C SER A 222 -11.34 -12.61 -11.47
N ASP A 223 -11.56 -11.62 -12.33
CA ASP A 223 -10.93 -10.30 -12.20
C ASP A 223 -11.24 -9.62 -10.87
N GLN A 224 -12.47 -9.78 -10.36
CA GLN A 224 -12.87 -9.24 -9.04
C GLN A 224 -12.07 -9.90 -7.91
N GLN A 225 -11.87 -11.22 -7.98
CA GLN A 225 -11.05 -11.95 -7.02
C GLN A 225 -9.57 -11.55 -7.12
N ILE A 226 -9.03 -11.36 -8.33
CA ILE A 226 -7.66 -10.87 -8.48
C ILE A 226 -7.52 -9.46 -7.87
N MET A 227 -8.55 -8.61 -8.00
CA MET A 227 -8.60 -7.33 -7.29
C MET A 227 -8.53 -7.55 -5.78
N GLU A 228 -9.39 -8.38 -5.20
CA GLU A 228 -9.32 -8.70 -3.76
C GLU A 228 -7.93 -9.18 -3.32
N LEU A 229 -7.25 -10.01 -4.11
CA LEU A 229 -5.91 -10.54 -3.81
C LEU A 229 -4.83 -9.44 -3.77
N PHE A 230 -4.74 -8.58 -4.79
CA PHE A 230 -3.72 -7.53 -4.77
C PHE A 230 -4.06 -6.44 -3.76
N TYR A 231 -5.35 -6.14 -3.53
CA TYR A 231 -5.78 -5.25 -2.45
C TYR A 231 -5.43 -5.83 -1.07
N THR A 232 -5.52 -7.15 -0.90
CA THR A 232 -5.04 -7.85 0.31
C THR A 232 -3.54 -7.60 0.49
N SER A 233 -2.72 -7.88 -0.52
CA SER A 233 -1.27 -7.64 -0.40
C SER A 233 -0.94 -6.17 -0.11
N ALA A 234 -1.60 -5.23 -0.77
CA ALA A 234 -1.39 -3.79 -0.57
C ALA A 234 -1.82 -3.32 0.83
N GLN A 235 -2.98 -3.80 1.31
CA GLN A 235 -3.45 -3.55 2.67
C GLN A 235 -2.43 -4.02 3.71
N TYR A 236 -1.83 -5.19 3.50
CA TYR A 236 -0.87 -5.76 4.45
C TYR A 236 0.51 -5.14 4.36
N GLN A 237 0.85 -4.50 3.25
CA GLN A 237 1.97 -3.56 3.21
C GLN A 237 1.67 -2.32 4.07
N LEU A 238 0.48 -1.72 3.96
CA LEU A 238 0.05 -0.60 4.80
C LEU A 238 0.09 -0.97 6.29
N VAL A 239 -0.47 -2.11 6.68
CA VAL A 239 -0.46 -2.56 8.08
C VAL A 239 0.96 -2.82 8.56
N SER A 240 1.78 -3.54 7.79
CA SER A 240 3.18 -3.76 8.13
C SER A 240 3.95 -2.45 8.34
N MET A 241 3.73 -1.44 7.50
CA MET A 241 4.33 -0.11 7.68
C MET A 241 3.84 0.56 8.96
N ALA A 242 2.54 0.51 9.27
CA ALA A 242 2.00 1.07 10.50
C ALA A 242 2.55 0.35 11.75
N LEU A 243 2.56 -0.98 11.76
CA LEU A 243 3.12 -1.81 12.83
C LEU A 243 4.58 -1.46 13.11
N ASN A 244 5.40 -1.39 12.05
CA ASN A 244 6.82 -1.08 12.16
C ASN A 244 7.06 0.37 12.60
N THR A 245 6.29 1.31 12.06
CA THR A 245 6.41 2.75 12.38
C THR A 245 6.03 3.05 13.82
N LEU A 246 4.91 2.47 14.28
CA LEU A 246 4.40 2.66 15.64
C LEU A 246 5.15 1.81 16.67
N GLY A 247 5.93 0.83 16.23
CA GLY A 247 6.66 -0.07 17.13
C GLY A 247 5.72 -0.99 17.91
N ILE A 248 4.65 -1.48 17.29
CA ILE A 248 3.70 -2.36 17.99
C ILE A 248 4.39 -3.67 18.38
N GLN A 249 4.31 -3.99 19.68
CA GLN A 249 4.96 -5.16 20.26
C GLN A 249 4.09 -6.41 20.12
N ILE A 250 4.75 -7.53 19.82
CA ILE A 250 4.09 -8.84 19.76
C ILE A 250 3.57 -9.18 21.14
N GLU A 251 2.42 -9.84 21.17
CA GLU A 251 1.79 -10.36 22.37
C GLU A 251 2.75 -11.29 23.14
N PRO A 252 2.88 -11.16 24.48
CA PRO A 252 3.79 -11.99 25.27
C PRO A 252 3.56 -13.50 25.12
N GLU A 253 2.32 -13.91 24.84
CA GLU A 253 1.89 -15.29 24.64
C GLU A 253 2.09 -15.82 23.21
N ALA A 254 2.57 -14.99 22.28
CA ALA A 254 2.79 -15.42 20.91
C ALA A 254 3.86 -16.52 20.84
N VAL A 255 3.62 -17.51 19.99
CA VAL A 255 4.55 -18.63 19.75
C VAL A 255 5.07 -18.67 18.31
N ASP A 256 4.39 -17.96 17.41
CA ASP A 256 4.69 -17.94 16.00
C ASP A 256 5.58 -16.75 15.68
N PHE A 257 6.86 -17.01 15.39
CA PHE A 257 7.84 -15.95 15.16
C PHE A 257 8.39 -15.97 13.74
N MET A 258 8.72 -14.77 13.26
CA MET A 258 9.41 -14.60 11.98
C MET A 258 10.78 -15.32 12.03
N PRO A 259 11.13 -16.11 11.00
CA PRO A 259 12.43 -16.76 10.92
C PRO A 259 13.56 -15.73 10.97
N LYS A 260 14.61 -16.02 11.75
CA LYS A 260 15.79 -15.14 11.93
C LYS A 260 17.04 -15.66 11.24
N ASP A 261 17.00 -16.92 10.81
CA ASP A 261 18.07 -17.66 10.15
C ASP A 261 18.04 -17.52 8.62
N LEU A 262 16.98 -16.91 8.07
CA LEU A 262 16.85 -16.65 6.64
C LEU A 262 17.52 -15.32 6.25
N PRO A 263 18.11 -15.22 5.04
CA PRO A 263 18.62 -13.95 4.54
C PRO A 263 17.47 -12.95 4.41
N LEU A 264 17.71 -11.71 4.86
CA LEU A 264 16.73 -10.65 4.73
C LEU A 264 16.34 -10.43 3.25
N PRO A 265 15.07 -10.09 2.97
CA PRO A 265 14.68 -9.65 1.64
C PRO A 265 15.45 -8.39 1.25
N ARG A 266 15.46 -8.06 -0.04
CA ARG A 266 16.03 -6.80 -0.50
C ARG A 266 15.10 -5.65 -0.14
N THR A 267 15.62 -4.44 0.03
CA THR A 267 14.78 -3.24 0.10
C THR A 267 14.21 -2.93 -1.29
N ALA A 268 12.96 -2.47 -1.36
CA ALA A 268 12.39 -2.00 -2.61
C ALA A 268 13.16 -0.79 -3.15
N THR A 269 13.34 -0.73 -4.48
CA THR A 269 13.99 0.37 -5.19
C THR A 269 13.01 0.95 -6.21
N ARG A 270 13.44 1.98 -6.96
CA ARG A 270 12.60 2.56 -8.02
C ARG A 270 12.26 1.49 -9.06
N PRO A 271 10.98 1.23 -9.34
CA PRO A 271 10.58 0.33 -10.42
C PRO A 271 11.12 0.78 -11.78
N THR A 272 11.56 -0.18 -12.60
CA THR A 272 12.11 0.06 -13.95
C THR A 272 11.38 -0.70 -15.06
N GLY A 273 10.41 -1.54 -14.70
CA GLY A 273 9.62 -2.30 -15.67
C GLY A 273 8.71 -1.43 -16.53
N PRO A 274 8.31 -1.92 -17.72
CA PRO A 274 7.32 -1.24 -18.55
C PRO A 274 5.99 -1.12 -17.80
N ARG A 275 5.26 -0.03 -18.03
CA ARG A 275 3.92 0.18 -17.47
C ARG A 275 2.85 -0.18 -18.48
N LEU A 276 1.67 -0.56 -17.98
CA LEU A 276 0.52 -0.88 -18.81
C LEU A 276 0.10 0.34 -19.64
N THR A 277 -0.06 0.12 -20.94
CA THR A 277 -0.68 1.08 -21.86
C THR A 277 -2.16 0.78 -22.10
N THR A 278 -2.61 -0.41 -21.72
CA THR A 278 -4.00 -0.89 -21.85
C THR A 278 -4.49 -1.37 -20.49
N PRO A 279 -5.68 -0.95 -20.03
CA PRO A 279 -6.22 -1.38 -18.75
C PRO A 279 -6.58 -2.87 -18.76
N ARG A 280 -6.25 -3.60 -17.68
CA ARG A 280 -6.68 -5.00 -17.51
C ARG A 280 -8.14 -5.12 -17.11
N VAL A 281 -8.64 -4.14 -16.36
CA VAL A 281 -10.06 -3.97 -16.02
C VAL A 281 -10.51 -2.66 -16.65
N ALA A 282 -11.38 -2.74 -17.65
CA ALA A 282 -11.86 -1.56 -18.35
C ALA A 282 -12.70 -0.68 -17.41
N PRO A 283 -12.60 0.66 -17.52
CA PRO A 283 -13.48 1.55 -16.78
C PRO A 283 -14.93 1.33 -17.20
N ILE A 284 -15.85 1.38 -16.23
CA ILE A 284 -17.28 1.37 -16.52
C ILE A 284 -17.67 2.77 -16.99
N LEU A 285 -18.04 2.89 -18.26
CA LEU A 285 -18.50 4.16 -18.84
C LEU A 285 -19.78 4.62 -18.15
N GLU A 286 -19.96 5.94 -18.00
CA GLU A 286 -21.13 6.53 -17.32
C GLU A 286 -22.46 6.07 -17.92
N ALA A 287 -22.52 5.96 -19.25
CA ALA A 287 -23.68 5.46 -19.97
C ALA A 287 -24.07 4.02 -19.57
N ALA A 288 -23.12 3.23 -19.05
CA ALA A 288 -23.32 1.86 -18.59
C ALA A 288 -23.54 1.75 -17.08
N TRP A 289 -23.54 2.86 -16.33
CA TRP A 289 -23.75 2.80 -14.88
C TRP A 289 -25.16 2.31 -14.54
N THR A 290 -25.23 1.44 -13.54
CA THR A 290 -26.49 1.05 -12.90
C THR A 290 -27.00 2.18 -11.99
N PRO A 291 -28.31 2.18 -11.63
CA PRO A 291 -28.83 3.12 -10.63
C PRO A 291 -28.06 3.09 -9.30
N ALA A 292 -27.64 1.89 -8.86
CA ALA A 292 -26.84 1.73 -7.64
C ALA A 292 -25.45 2.37 -7.76
N GLN A 293 -24.76 2.17 -8.89
CA GLN A 293 -23.46 2.81 -9.15
C GLN A 293 -23.56 4.33 -9.21
N ARG A 294 -24.59 4.86 -9.87
CA ARG A 294 -24.88 6.31 -9.86
C ARG A 294 -25.04 6.83 -8.43
N ALA A 295 -25.84 6.15 -7.61
CA ALA A 295 -26.10 6.56 -6.24
C ALA A 295 -24.85 6.56 -5.35
N MET A 296 -23.85 5.71 -5.61
CA MET A 296 -22.58 5.72 -4.88
C MET A 296 -21.73 6.96 -5.18
N ILE A 297 -21.86 7.52 -6.39
CA ILE A 297 -21.04 8.65 -6.87
C ILE A 297 -21.71 9.99 -6.58
N THR A 298 -23.04 10.07 -6.55
CA THR A 298 -23.77 11.34 -6.34
C THR A 298 -23.33 12.14 -5.10
N PRO A 299 -23.09 11.55 -3.92
CA PRO A 299 -22.60 12.29 -2.75
C PRO A 299 -21.16 12.81 -2.89
N GLN A 300 -20.43 12.30 -3.88
CA GLN A 300 -19.07 12.71 -4.23
C GLN A 300 -19.08 13.76 -5.35
N LEU A 301 -20.24 14.23 -5.80
CA LEU A 301 -20.35 15.32 -6.76
C LEU A 301 -20.73 16.62 -6.05
N ARG A 302 -20.16 17.73 -6.52
CA ARG A 302 -20.59 19.09 -6.23
C ARG A 302 -21.97 19.35 -6.85
N PRO A 303 -22.69 20.40 -6.42
CA PRO A 303 -23.99 20.76 -6.98
C PRO A 303 -23.99 21.06 -8.49
N ASP A 304 -22.84 21.43 -9.05
CA ASP A 304 -22.62 21.65 -10.49
C ASP A 304 -22.33 20.34 -11.27
N GLY A 305 -22.29 19.21 -10.58
CA GLY A 305 -22.02 17.90 -11.16
C GLY A 305 -20.53 17.53 -11.24
N GLU A 306 -19.62 18.40 -10.82
CA GLU A 306 -18.20 18.06 -10.78
C GLU A 306 -17.87 17.11 -9.63
N ALA A 307 -16.91 16.19 -9.82
CA ALA A 307 -16.42 15.39 -8.72
C ALA A 307 -15.77 16.25 -7.62
N LEU A 308 -16.01 15.89 -6.36
CA LEU A 308 -15.39 16.50 -5.18
C LEU A 308 -13.87 16.25 -5.11
N ASN A 309 -13.37 15.31 -5.93
CA ASN A 309 -11.99 14.83 -5.96
C ASN A 309 -11.41 14.97 -7.37
#